data_AF-A0A5F7ZXT8-F1
#
_entry.id   AF-A0A5F7ZXT8-F1
#
_cell.length_a   1.000
_cell.length_b   1.000
_cell.length_c   1.000
_cell.angle_alpha   90.00
_cell.angle_beta   90.00
_cell.angle_gamma   90.00
#
_symmetry.space_group_name_H-M   'P 1'
#
loop_
_entity.id
_entity.type
_entity.pdbx_description
1 polymer ?
#
loop_
_entity_poly.entity_id
_entity_poly.type
_entity_poly.pdbx_seq_one_letter_code
_entity_poly.pdbx_strand_id
1 'polypeptide(L)'
;MQMPGWNGSNILSTLNKSNCYACALGRPEAQIVPFPLRWSSSRPGVGCMVALFQDSTAWSNKSCQALSLLYPKVWHPAGQPPRAIQLLSPNTKFTSCLSQQEGNLAFLGDLKGCSELKNFRELIIQSALVYPQADVWWYCGGLLLDTLPNNWNGTCALFQLAIPFTLAFHQPEEGKIRYHKAREAPYGSFDSYVCLDTIKSPTGNTRSI
;
A
#
# COMPACT_ATOMS: atom_id res chain seq x y z
N MET A 1 16.86 1.25 -2.63
CA MET A 1 15.46 1.36 -3.08
C MET A 1 14.58 1.38 -1.85
N GLN A 2 13.99 2.54 -1.54
CA GLN A 2 12.96 2.64 -0.50
C GLN A 2 11.66 2.12 -1.14
N MET A 3 11.09 1.04 -0.63
CA MET A 3 9.74 0.61 -1.04
C MET A 3 8.76 1.70 -0.59
N PRO A 4 7.99 2.34 -1.49
CA PRO A 4 6.95 3.28 -1.09
C PRO A 4 5.88 2.53 -0.26
N GLY A 5 5.35 3.20 0.77
CA GLY A 5 4.44 2.59 1.77
C GLY A 5 5.11 1.85 2.94
N TRP A 6 6.44 1.72 2.97
CA TRP A 6 7.13 0.91 3.97
C TRP A 6 7.41 1.67 5.29
N ASN A 7 6.63 1.40 6.33
CA ASN A 7 6.79 1.94 7.68
C ASN A 7 7.75 1.08 8.54
N GLY A 8 8.83 0.57 7.94
CA GLY A 8 9.74 -0.42 8.55
C GLY A 8 10.40 0.04 9.86
N SER A 9 10.60 1.35 10.02
CA SER A 9 11.12 1.93 11.27
C SER A 9 10.22 1.67 12.48
N ASN A 10 8.89 1.58 12.27
CA ASN A 10 7.92 1.38 13.35
C ASN A 10 7.82 -0.11 13.76
N ILE A 11 8.13 -1.02 12.83
CA ILE A 11 8.16 -2.46 13.10
C ILE A 11 9.42 -2.82 13.90
N LEU A 12 10.58 -2.23 13.57
CA LEU A 12 11.81 -2.48 14.33
C LEU A 12 11.75 -1.95 15.77
N SER A 13 11.18 -0.76 15.97
CA SER A 13 11.01 -0.18 17.30
C SER A 13 10.07 -1.03 18.17
N THR A 14 9.00 -1.56 17.58
CA THR A 14 8.04 -2.44 18.26
C THR A 14 8.68 -3.77 18.67
N LEU A 15 9.56 -4.34 17.83
CA LEU A 15 10.19 -5.63 18.09
C LEU A 15 11.45 -5.53 18.98
N ASN A 16 11.97 -4.32 19.24
CA ASN A 16 13.18 -4.07 20.02
C ASN A 16 14.37 -4.99 19.60
N LYS A 17 14.57 -5.13 18.29
CA LYS A 17 15.66 -5.92 17.70
C LYS A 17 16.50 -5.05 16.76
N SER A 18 17.81 -5.22 16.81
CA SER A 18 18.78 -4.64 15.86
C SER A 18 19.30 -5.73 14.91
N ASN A 19 19.92 -5.34 13.79
CA ASN A 19 20.52 -6.25 12.79
C ASN A 19 19.53 -7.28 12.21
N CYS A 20 18.49 -6.77 11.55
CA CYS A 20 17.52 -7.58 10.84
C CYS A 20 17.79 -7.64 9.33
N TYR A 21 17.38 -8.75 8.74
CA TYR A 21 17.30 -8.98 7.31
C TYR A 21 15.84 -9.08 6.92
N ALA A 22 15.42 -8.38 5.87
CA ALA A 22 14.10 -8.60 5.28
C ALA A 22 14.25 -9.54 4.08
N CYS A 23 13.62 -10.70 4.17
CA CYS A 23 13.65 -11.74 3.15
C CYS A 23 12.28 -11.88 2.52
N ALA A 24 12.21 -11.84 1.18
CA ALA A 24 11.01 -12.14 0.42
C ALA A 24 11.30 -13.28 -0.56
N LEU A 25 10.26 -13.91 -1.10
CA LEU A 25 10.45 -14.81 -2.24
C LEU A 25 11.03 -14.01 -3.42
N GLY A 26 11.87 -14.63 -4.26
CA GLY A 26 12.53 -13.96 -5.39
C GLY A 26 11.57 -13.44 -6.46
N ARG A 27 10.29 -13.85 -6.40
CA ARG A 27 9.16 -13.32 -7.17
C ARG A 27 7.93 -13.32 -6.29
N PRO A 28 7.85 -12.40 -5.31
CA PRO A 28 6.79 -12.47 -4.35
C PRO A 28 5.49 -11.98 -5.01
N GLU A 29 4.41 -12.72 -4.77
CA GLU A 29 3.09 -12.29 -5.19
C GLU A 29 2.61 -11.20 -4.22
N ALA A 30 2.18 -10.08 -4.77
CA ALA A 30 1.57 -9.04 -3.97
C ALA A 30 0.18 -9.49 -3.52
N GLN A 31 -0.12 -9.32 -2.24
CA GLN A 31 -1.42 -9.59 -1.68
C GLN A 31 -2.24 -8.31 -1.63
N ILE A 32 -3.52 -8.42 -1.96
CA ILE A 32 -4.46 -7.32 -1.74
C ILE A 32 -4.73 -7.23 -0.24
N VAL A 33 -4.53 -6.05 0.35
CA VAL A 33 -4.88 -5.76 1.73
C VAL A 33 -5.90 -4.62 1.79
N PRO A 34 -6.96 -4.73 2.61
CA PRO A 34 -7.93 -3.66 2.77
C PRO A 34 -7.25 -2.35 3.18
N PHE A 35 -7.68 -1.23 2.60
CA PHE A 35 -7.15 0.08 2.99
C PHE A 35 -7.51 0.38 4.47
N PRO A 36 -6.56 0.89 5.29
CA PRO A 36 -6.70 0.89 6.75
C PRO A 36 -7.63 1.98 7.29
N LEU A 37 -8.15 2.89 6.46
CA LEU A 37 -9.01 3.98 6.90
C LEU A 37 -10.49 3.61 6.85
N ARG A 38 -11.23 4.00 7.89
CA ARG A 38 -12.68 3.81 8.02
C ARG A 38 -13.42 5.14 7.91
N TRP A 39 -14.64 5.11 7.38
CA TRP A 39 -15.48 6.30 7.26
C TRP A 39 -15.88 6.84 8.64
N SER A 40 -16.19 5.93 9.57
CA SER A 40 -16.65 6.25 10.93
C SER A 40 -15.55 6.82 11.83
N SER A 41 -14.36 6.21 11.84
CA SER A 41 -13.27 6.55 12.76
C SER A 41 -12.26 7.56 12.20
N SER A 42 -12.22 7.76 10.88
CA SER A 42 -11.26 8.65 10.23
C SER A 42 -11.94 9.50 9.16
N ARG A 43 -13.00 10.21 9.53
CA ARG A 43 -13.73 11.09 8.61
C ARG A 43 -12.80 12.07 7.87
N PRO A 44 -11.81 12.72 8.52
CA PRO A 44 -10.83 13.54 7.81
C PRO A 44 -9.86 12.71 6.95
N GLY A 45 -9.42 11.53 7.42
CA GLY A 45 -8.44 10.72 6.71
C GLY A 45 -8.98 10.09 5.44
N VAL A 46 -10.18 9.48 5.48
CA VAL A 46 -10.83 8.96 4.26
C VAL A 46 -11.22 10.12 3.34
N GLY A 47 -11.69 11.23 3.90
CA GLY A 47 -11.95 12.45 3.12
C GLY A 47 -10.72 12.93 2.36
N CYS A 48 -9.55 12.95 3.02
CA CYS A 48 -8.28 13.25 2.36
C CYS A 48 -7.92 12.23 1.29
N MET A 49 -8.04 10.92 1.58
CA MET A 49 -7.70 9.89 0.59
C MET A 49 -8.55 10.05 -0.68
N VAL A 50 -9.86 10.25 -0.53
CA VAL A 50 -10.77 10.54 -1.65
C VAL A 50 -10.37 11.84 -2.36
N ALA A 51 -10.09 12.91 -1.62
CA ALA A 51 -9.70 14.19 -2.19
C ALA A 51 -8.43 14.09 -3.05
N LEU A 52 -7.45 13.25 -2.66
CA LEU A 52 -6.26 13.00 -3.47
C LEU A 52 -6.59 12.43 -4.86
N PHE A 53 -7.65 11.61 -4.97
CA PHE A 53 -8.14 11.12 -6.26
C PHE A 53 -8.98 12.13 -7.04
N GLN A 54 -9.57 13.14 -6.39
CA GLN A 54 -10.52 14.08 -6.99
C GLN A 54 -9.90 15.42 -7.40
N ASP A 55 -9.03 15.96 -6.57
CA ASP A 55 -8.59 17.36 -6.66
C ASP A 55 -7.08 17.46 -6.52
N SER A 56 -6.46 18.13 -7.49
CA SER A 56 -5.02 18.35 -7.48
C SER A 56 -4.53 19.27 -6.37
N THR A 57 -5.41 20.09 -5.80
CA THR A 57 -5.08 20.94 -4.66
C THR A 57 -4.95 20.13 -3.36
N ALA A 58 -5.48 18.90 -3.31
CA ALA A 58 -5.41 18.07 -2.12
C ALA A 58 -3.96 17.68 -1.76
N TRP A 59 -3.06 17.57 -2.74
CA TRP A 59 -1.66 17.22 -2.49
C TRP A 59 -0.89 18.31 -1.73
N SER A 60 -1.23 19.59 -1.93
CA SER A 60 -0.63 20.73 -1.22
C SER A 60 -1.37 21.09 0.07
N ASN A 61 -2.49 20.41 0.37
CA ASN A 61 -3.25 20.64 1.58
C ASN A 61 -2.52 20.07 2.81
N LYS A 62 -2.18 20.94 3.77
CA LYS A 62 -1.52 20.56 5.03
C LYS A 62 -2.26 19.46 5.80
N SER A 63 -3.59 19.45 5.73
CA SER A 63 -4.42 18.45 6.43
C SER A 63 -4.30 17.05 5.82
N CYS A 64 -3.97 16.95 4.53
CA CYS A 64 -3.80 15.69 3.82
C CYS A 64 -2.33 15.30 3.60
N GLN A 65 -1.39 16.15 4.03
CA GLN A 65 0.04 16.03 3.76
C GLN A 65 0.62 14.64 4.08
N ALA A 66 0.23 14.04 5.21
CA ALA A 66 0.70 12.71 5.57
C ALA A 66 0.29 11.64 4.53
N LEU A 67 -0.97 11.67 4.09
CA LEU A 67 -1.46 10.75 3.05
C LEU A 67 -0.87 11.08 1.68
N SER A 68 -0.69 12.36 1.35
CA SER A 68 -0.02 12.78 0.10
C SER A 68 1.42 12.27 0.01
N LEU A 69 2.13 12.19 1.14
CA LEU A 69 3.50 11.67 1.21
C LEU A 69 3.54 10.14 1.15
N LEU A 70 2.56 9.46 1.74
CA LEU A 70 2.48 8.00 1.73
C LEU A 70 2.02 7.45 0.39
N TYR A 71 1.07 8.13 -0.26
CA TYR A 71 0.44 7.72 -1.52
C TYR A 71 0.54 8.87 -2.52
N PRO A 72 1.73 9.14 -3.08
CA PRO A 72 1.92 10.23 -4.03
C PRO A 72 1.19 9.98 -5.35
N LYS A 73 0.91 11.06 -6.08
CA LYS A 73 0.35 11.01 -7.43
C LYS A 73 1.27 10.23 -8.38
N VAL A 74 0.67 9.40 -9.23
CA VAL A 74 1.38 8.73 -10.33
C VAL A 74 1.03 9.39 -11.67
N TRP A 75 1.99 9.50 -12.59
CA TRP A 75 1.77 10.01 -13.94
C TRP A 75 1.45 8.86 -14.91
N HIS A 76 0.47 9.06 -15.81
CA HIS A 76 0.10 8.05 -16.81
C HIS A 76 1.15 7.89 -17.92
N PRO A 77 1.28 6.70 -18.54
CA PRO A 77 0.50 5.48 -18.28
C PRO A 77 1.16 4.63 -17.20
N ALA A 78 0.54 4.54 -16.03
CA ALA A 78 0.96 3.66 -14.96
C ALA A 78 -0.27 2.97 -14.37
N GLY A 79 -0.95 2.19 -15.21
CA GLY A 79 -2.26 1.60 -14.89
C GLY A 79 -2.30 0.09 -15.07
N GLN A 80 -1.16 -0.59 -14.96
CA GLN A 80 -1.19 -2.04 -14.80
C GLN A 80 -0.87 -2.38 -13.35
N PRO A 81 -1.81 -3.02 -12.63
CA PRO A 81 -1.47 -3.59 -11.34
C PRO A 81 -0.33 -4.61 -11.52
N PRO A 82 0.50 -4.85 -10.50
CA PRO A 82 1.52 -5.89 -10.53
C PRO A 82 0.99 -7.18 -11.15
N ARG A 83 1.74 -7.78 -12.08
CA ARG A 83 1.28 -8.97 -12.82
C ARG A 83 1.07 -10.19 -11.92
N ALA A 84 1.72 -10.21 -10.76
CA ALA A 84 1.65 -11.29 -9.78
C ALA A 84 0.89 -10.80 -8.55
N ILE A 85 -0.44 -10.88 -8.60
CA ILE A 85 -1.32 -10.55 -7.47
C ILE A 85 -2.04 -11.81 -7.02
N GLN A 86 -1.89 -12.12 -5.74
CA GLN A 86 -2.69 -13.12 -5.09
C GLN A 86 -4.09 -12.53 -4.85
N LEU A 87 -5.10 -13.10 -5.52
CA LEU A 87 -6.49 -12.67 -5.36
C LEU A 87 -6.97 -12.86 -3.92
N LEU A 88 -7.81 -11.94 -3.46
CA LEU A 88 -8.45 -12.03 -2.15
C LEU A 88 -9.26 -13.30 -2.00
N SER A 89 -9.27 -13.85 -0.79
CA SER A 89 -10.27 -14.85 -0.41
C SER A 89 -11.68 -14.25 -0.60
N PRO A 90 -12.67 -15.01 -1.11
CA PRO A 90 -14.04 -14.53 -1.32
C PRO A 90 -14.71 -13.94 -0.07
N ASN A 91 -14.21 -14.29 1.12
CA ASN A 91 -14.73 -13.86 2.42
C ASN A 91 -13.94 -12.71 3.05
N THR A 92 -13.08 -12.04 2.28
CA THR A 92 -12.32 -10.89 2.79
C THR A 92 -13.28 -9.78 3.18
N LYS A 93 -13.16 -9.32 4.43
CA LYS A 93 -13.96 -8.20 4.93
C LYS A 93 -13.28 -6.90 4.54
N PHE A 94 -13.98 -6.09 3.75
CA PHE A 94 -13.54 -4.73 3.43
C PHE A 94 -14.04 -3.78 4.51
N THR A 95 -13.16 -2.88 4.95
CA THR A 95 -13.52 -1.97 6.04
C THR A 95 -14.40 -0.83 5.54
N SER A 96 -14.06 -0.26 4.39
CA SER A 96 -14.74 0.90 3.80
C SER A 96 -14.94 0.72 2.30
N CYS A 97 -16.19 0.88 1.85
CA CYS A 97 -16.57 0.77 0.44
C CYS A 97 -17.34 2.01 -0.03
N LEU A 98 -17.25 2.25 -1.34
CA LEU A 98 -18.08 3.19 -2.08
C LEU A 98 -19.08 2.41 -2.92
N SER A 99 -20.33 2.85 -2.93
CA SER A 99 -21.38 2.29 -3.78
C SER A 99 -22.01 3.38 -4.65
N GLN A 100 -22.26 3.04 -5.90
CA GLN A 100 -23.01 3.84 -6.85
C GLN A 100 -23.96 2.91 -7.60
N GLN A 101 -25.27 3.14 -7.50
CA GLN A 101 -26.28 2.35 -8.20
C GLN A 101 -27.19 3.27 -8.99
N GLU A 102 -27.03 3.27 -10.31
CA GLU A 102 -27.82 4.10 -11.23
C GLU A 102 -27.95 3.39 -12.58
N GLY A 103 -29.15 3.45 -13.17
CA GLY A 103 -29.55 2.58 -14.29
C GLY A 103 -28.80 2.78 -15.61
N ASN A 104 -28.07 3.89 -15.77
CA ASN A 104 -27.37 4.25 -17.01
C ASN A 104 -25.83 4.15 -16.91
N LEU A 105 -25.30 3.59 -15.84
CA LEU A 105 -23.86 3.58 -15.57
C LEU A 105 -23.21 2.24 -15.90
N ALA A 106 -21.92 2.27 -16.26
CA ALA A 106 -21.16 1.08 -16.61
C ALA A 106 -20.92 0.21 -15.37
N PHE A 107 -21.41 -1.02 -15.39
CA PHE A 107 -21.23 -1.94 -14.26
C PHE A 107 -19.77 -2.39 -14.15
N LEU A 108 -19.11 -2.01 -13.06
CA LEU A 108 -17.73 -2.42 -12.77
C LEU A 108 -17.66 -3.68 -11.91
N GLY A 109 -18.70 -3.94 -11.12
CA GLY A 109 -18.82 -5.11 -10.25
C GLY A 109 -19.30 -4.75 -8.84
N ASP A 110 -19.71 -5.76 -8.08
CA ASP A 110 -20.32 -5.57 -6.76
C ASP A 110 -19.56 -6.36 -5.70
N LEU A 111 -19.00 -5.64 -4.73
CA LEU A 111 -18.30 -6.23 -3.58
C LEU A 111 -19.24 -6.59 -2.44
N LYS A 112 -19.18 -7.86 -2.04
CA LYS A 112 -19.78 -8.34 -0.79
C LYS A 112 -18.75 -8.21 0.35
N GLY A 113 -19.23 -8.09 1.60
CA GLY A 113 -18.37 -8.06 2.78
C GLY A 113 -17.84 -6.69 3.19
N CYS A 114 -18.50 -5.61 2.75
CA CYS A 114 -18.22 -4.24 3.21
C CYS A 114 -18.77 -4.01 4.63
N SER A 115 -17.91 -3.58 5.55
CA SER A 115 -18.31 -3.24 6.92
C SER A 115 -18.96 -1.85 6.99
N GLU A 116 -18.45 -0.90 6.20
CA GLU A 116 -19.00 0.44 6.09
C GLU A 116 -19.21 0.79 4.61
N LEU A 117 -20.43 1.17 4.27
CA LEU A 117 -20.82 1.57 2.92
C LEU A 117 -21.08 3.06 2.89
N LYS A 118 -20.49 3.76 1.91
CA LYS A 118 -20.74 5.17 1.66
C LYS A 118 -21.25 5.35 0.24
N ASN A 119 -22.30 6.15 0.07
CA ASN A 119 -22.81 6.46 -1.25
C ASN A 119 -21.85 7.42 -1.98
N PHE A 120 -21.50 7.12 -3.22
CA PHE A 120 -20.62 7.95 -4.03
C PHE A 120 -21.13 9.39 -4.18
N ARG A 121 -22.46 9.59 -4.23
CA ARG A 121 -23.09 10.92 -4.32
C ARG A 121 -22.93 11.79 -3.08
N GLU A 122 -22.66 11.17 -1.92
CA GLU A 122 -22.43 11.89 -0.66
C GLU A 122 -21.00 12.41 -0.54
N LEU A 123 -20.10 12.05 -1.47
CA LEU A 123 -18.80 12.69 -1.57
C LEU A 123 -19.04 14.12 -2.07
N ILE A 124 -18.49 15.10 -1.33
CA ILE A 124 -18.79 16.54 -1.43
C ILE A 124 -18.53 17.12 -2.85
N ILE A 125 -17.89 16.36 -3.72
CA ILE A 125 -17.66 16.70 -5.11
C ILE A 125 -18.10 15.49 -5.94
N GLN A 126 -19.15 15.65 -6.76
CA GLN A 126 -19.63 14.65 -7.73
C GLN A 126 -18.65 14.54 -8.92
N SER A 127 -17.36 14.45 -8.65
CA SER A 127 -16.30 14.34 -9.64
C SER A 127 -15.75 12.92 -9.68
N ALA A 128 -15.32 12.52 -10.87
CA ALA A 128 -14.60 11.29 -11.09
C ALA A 128 -13.29 11.28 -10.28
N LEU A 129 -12.90 10.10 -9.80
CA LEU A 129 -11.67 9.82 -9.05
C LEU A 129 -10.55 9.51 -10.05
N VAL A 130 -10.09 10.55 -10.75
CA VAL A 130 -9.25 10.45 -11.96
C VAL A 130 -7.76 10.59 -11.70
N TYR A 131 -7.34 10.93 -10.48
CA TYR A 131 -5.93 11.06 -10.15
C TYR A 131 -5.40 9.81 -9.45
N PRO A 132 -4.65 8.94 -10.13
CA PRO A 132 -4.15 7.72 -9.53
C PRO A 132 -3.11 8.02 -8.44
N GLN A 133 -3.14 7.23 -7.38
CA GLN A 133 -2.17 7.30 -6.28
C GLN A 133 -1.28 6.06 -6.27
N ALA A 134 -0.04 6.22 -5.84
CA ALA A 134 0.88 5.10 -5.69
C ALA A 134 0.38 4.15 -4.60
N ASP A 135 0.55 2.85 -4.84
CA ASP A 135 0.26 1.77 -3.89
C ASP A 135 -1.20 1.65 -3.42
N VAL A 136 -2.11 2.44 -4.00
CA VAL A 136 -3.54 2.41 -3.68
C VAL A 136 -4.36 2.27 -4.95
N TRP A 137 -5.34 1.37 -4.89
CA TRP A 137 -6.13 0.97 -6.04
C TRP A 137 -7.59 0.75 -5.64
N TRP A 138 -8.47 0.77 -6.64
CA TRP A 138 -9.89 0.46 -6.52
C TRP A 138 -10.17 -0.99 -6.92
N TYR A 139 -10.80 -1.74 -6.03
CA TYR A 139 -11.26 -3.09 -6.31
C TYR A 139 -12.78 -3.08 -6.44
N CYS A 140 -13.32 -3.62 -7.53
CA CYS A 140 -14.76 -3.65 -7.81
C CYS A 140 -15.22 -5.09 -8.11
N GLY A 141 -14.89 -6.07 -7.28
CA GLY A 141 -15.38 -7.44 -7.44
C GLY A 141 -14.66 -8.28 -8.52
N GLY A 142 -13.37 -8.01 -8.73
CA GLY A 142 -12.51 -8.76 -9.67
C GLY A 142 -11.67 -7.84 -10.56
N LEU A 143 -12.12 -6.60 -10.73
CA LEU A 143 -11.41 -5.57 -11.49
C LEU A 143 -10.59 -4.69 -10.54
N LEU A 144 -9.31 -4.49 -10.87
CA LEU A 144 -8.41 -3.55 -10.21
C LEU A 144 -8.27 -2.30 -11.10
N LEU A 145 -8.53 -1.13 -10.54
CA LEU A 145 -8.45 0.15 -11.25
C LEU A 145 -7.59 1.14 -10.48
N ASP A 146 -6.79 1.92 -11.18
CA ASP A 146 -6.00 3.03 -10.61
C ASP A 146 -6.87 4.28 -10.36
N THR A 147 -8.01 4.34 -11.03
CA THR A 147 -8.96 5.45 -11.05
C THR A 147 -10.38 4.91 -11.07
N LEU A 148 -11.33 5.72 -10.60
CA LEU A 148 -12.75 5.37 -10.66
C LEU A 148 -13.48 6.49 -11.40
N PRO A 149 -14.08 6.23 -12.58
CA PRO A 149 -14.76 7.28 -13.33
C PRO A 149 -16.00 7.77 -12.57
N ASN A 150 -16.78 8.70 -13.12
CA ASN A 150 -18.06 9.11 -12.51
C ASN A 150 -19.25 8.26 -12.99
N ASN A 151 -19.09 7.56 -14.11
CA ASN A 151 -20.15 6.85 -14.81
C ASN A 151 -20.15 5.34 -14.53
N TRP A 152 -19.86 4.93 -13.30
CA TRP A 152 -19.79 3.53 -12.91
C TRP A 152 -20.95 3.10 -12.00
N ASN A 153 -21.26 1.82 -12.05
CA ASN A 153 -22.24 1.16 -11.20
C ASN A 153 -21.57 0.01 -10.44
N GLY A 154 -21.91 -0.14 -9.17
CA GLY A 154 -21.49 -1.25 -8.32
C GLY A 154 -21.02 -0.81 -6.95
N THR A 155 -20.23 -1.67 -6.32
CA THR A 155 -19.59 -1.41 -5.02
C THR A 155 -18.09 -1.65 -5.15
N CYS A 156 -17.30 -0.62 -4.87
CA CYS A 156 -15.85 -0.64 -4.94
C CYS A 156 -15.20 -0.30 -3.60
N ALA A 157 -14.00 -0.83 -3.35
CA ALA A 157 -13.23 -0.56 -2.13
C ALA A 157 -11.80 -0.16 -2.46
N LEU A 158 -11.21 0.68 -1.60
CA LEU A 158 -9.78 0.97 -1.65
C LEU A 158 -9.00 -0.22 -1.08
N PHE A 159 -7.89 -0.54 -1.74
CA PHE A 159 -6.94 -1.53 -1.25
C PHE A 159 -5.51 -1.10 -1.50
N GLN A 160 -4.59 -1.76 -0.81
CA GLN A 160 -3.16 -1.65 -1.03
C GLN A 160 -2.60 -3.01 -1.43
N LEU A 161 -1.44 -2.99 -2.05
CA LEU A 161 -0.71 -4.20 -2.37
C LEU A 161 0.42 -4.39 -1.36
N ALA A 162 0.37 -5.48 -0.61
CA ALA A 162 1.39 -5.83 0.37
C ALA A 162 2.19 -7.03 -0.13
N ILE A 163 3.52 -6.88 -0.14
CA ILE A 163 4.43 -7.99 -0.43
C ILE A 163 4.77 -8.68 0.89
N PRO A 164 4.49 -9.99 1.06
CA PRO A 164 4.87 -10.71 2.26
C PRO A 164 6.40 -10.83 2.33
N PHE A 165 6.96 -10.52 3.50
CA PHE A 165 8.37 -10.70 3.80
C PHE A 165 8.54 -11.24 5.21
N THR A 166 9.64 -11.95 5.43
CA THR A 166 10.06 -12.47 6.73
C THR A 166 11.20 -11.61 7.24
N LEU A 167 11.12 -11.20 8.50
CA LEU A 167 12.27 -10.60 9.20
C LEU A 167 13.08 -11.71 9.85
N ALA A 168 14.32 -11.87 9.42
CA ALA A 168 15.31 -12.71 10.10
C ALA A 168 16.20 -11.81 10.96
N PHE A 169 16.51 -12.25 12.18
CA PHE A 169 17.35 -11.49 13.11
C PHE A 169 18.68 -12.21 13.30
N HIS A 170 19.76 -11.44 13.22
CA HIS A 170 21.06 -11.96 13.62
C HIS A 170 21.08 -12.16 15.13
N GLN A 171 21.16 -13.40 15.60
CA GLN A 171 21.51 -13.67 16.99
C GLN A 171 23.01 -13.41 17.14
N PRO A 172 23.46 -12.47 18.00
CA PRO A 172 24.87 -12.42 18.33
C PRO A 172 25.24 -13.73 19.03
N GLU A 173 26.19 -14.50 18.48
CA GLU A 173 26.87 -15.55 19.24
C GLU A 173 27.54 -14.86 20.43
N GLU A 174 27.03 -15.09 21.65
CA GLU A 174 27.73 -14.68 22.87
C GLU A 174 29.09 -15.40 22.90
N GLY A 175 30.17 -14.65 22.68
CA GLY A 175 31.51 -15.07 23.09
C GLY A 175 32.45 -15.67 22.05
N LYS A 176 32.37 -15.35 20.75
CA LYS A 176 33.49 -15.63 19.83
C LYS A 176 33.90 -14.42 19.00
N ILE A 177 35.04 -13.84 19.39
CA ILE A 177 35.83 -12.93 18.54
C ILE A 177 36.23 -13.74 17.30
N ARG A 178 35.50 -13.59 16.20
CA ARG A 178 35.93 -14.11 14.90
C ARG A 178 36.63 -12.99 14.15
N TYR A 179 37.93 -13.16 13.94
CA TYR A 179 38.72 -12.35 13.01
C TYR A 179 38.00 -12.28 11.66
N HIS A 180 37.86 -11.07 11.12
CA HIS A 180 37.25 -10.83 9.81
C HIS A 180 37.96 -11.67 8.73
N LYS A 181 37.28 -12.71 8.25
CA LYS A 181 37.68 -13.45 7.04
C LYS A 181 37.01 -12.77 5.85
N ALA A 182 37.80 -12.46 4.82
CA ALA A 182 37.32 -11.84 3.60
C ALA A 182 36.14 -12.63 3.00
N ARG A 183 35.12 -11.91 2.55
CA ARG A 183 33.87 -12.45 1.99
C ARG A 183 34.19 -13.16 0.67
N GLU A 184 34.18 -14.48 0.66
CA GLU A 184 34.10 -15.25 -0.58
C GLU A 184 32.65 -15.19 -1.08
N ALA A 185 32.48 -14.85 -2.36
CA ALA A 185 31.17 -14.87 -3.00
C ALA A 185 30.64 -16.32 -3.04
N PRO A 186 29.42 -16.60 -2.59
CA PRO A 186 28.88 -17.95 -2.69
C PRO A 186 28.67 -18.29 -4.17
N TYR A 187 29.49 -19.22 -4.66
CA TYR A 187 29.25 -19.91 -5.91
C TYR A 187 28.05 -20.85 -5.73
N GLY A 188 26.98 -20.60 -6.48
CA GLY A 188 25.98 -21.62 -6.83
C GLY A 188 24.70 -21.67 -5.99
N SER A 189 23.57 -21.79 -6.71
CA SER A 189 22.18 -21.96 -6.28
C SER A 189 21.43 -20.65 -6.06
N PHE A 190 20.46 -20.39 -6.95
CA PHE A 190 19.47 -19.34 -6.77
C PHE A 190 18.58 -19.74 -5.58
N ASP A 191 18.92 -19.24 -4.40
CA ASP A 191 18.03 -19.29 -3.24
C ASP A 191 16.70 -18.64 -3.65
N SER A 192 15.58 -19.32 -3.38
CA SER A 192 14.25 -18.79 -3.71
C SER A 192 13.91 -17.55 -2.88
N TYR A 193 14.72 -17.25 -1.86
CA TYR A 193 14.57 -16.08 -1.02
C TYR A 193 15.63 -15.01 -1.36
N VAL A 194 15.15 -13.79 -1.57
CA VAL A 194 15.99 -12.60 -1.74
C VAL A 194 15.95 -11.82 -0.44
N CYS A 195 17.09 -11.73 0.24
CA CYS A 195 17.24 -10.98 1.47
C CYS A 195 18.01 -9.68 1.22
N LEU A 196 17.51 -8.57 1.77
CA LEU A 196 18.21 -7.28 1.75
C LEU A 196 18.83 -7.00 3.12
N ASP A 197 20.13 -6.72 3.14
CA ASP A 197 20.89 -6.41 4.35
C ASP A 197 20.80 -4.92 4.70
N THR A 198 20.58 -4.63 5.99
CA THR A 198 20.56 -3.28 6.59
C THR A 198 19.51 -2.33 6.01
N ILE A 199 18.31 -2.42 6.55
CA ILE A 199 17.37 -1.30 6.54
C ILE A 199 17.84 -0.27 7.58
N LYS A 200 18.31 0.89 7.13
CA LYS A 200 18.54 2.04 8.00
C LYS A 200 17.26 2.86 8.10
N SER A 201 16.81 3.14 9.32
CA SER A 201 15.81 4.19 9.56
C SER A 201 16.39 5.53 9.07
N PRO A 202 15.61 6.42 8.42
CA PRO A 202 16.09 7.76 8.11
C PRO A 202 16.22 8.54 9.42
N THR A 203 17.42 8.51 10.02
CA THR A 203 17.78 9.47 11.07
C THR A 203 18.04 10.80 10.37
N GLY A 204 17.07 11.70 10.45
CA GLY A 204 17.23 13.08 10.00
C GLY A 204 18.38 13.74 10.76
N ASN A 205 19.46 14.05 10.04
CA ASN A 205 20.41 15.05 10.47
C ASN A 205 20.38 16.18 9.44
N THR A 206 19.71 17.26 9.81
CA THR A 206 19.94 18.58 9.24
C THR A 206 21.42 18.94 9.47
N ARG A 207 22.21 19.00 8.40
CA ARG A 207 23.32 19.94 8.31
C ARG A 207 23.03 20.89 7.16
N SER A 208 22.58 22.08 7.54
CA SER A 208 22.69 23.29 6.73
C SER A 208 24.16 23.49 6.36
N ILE A 209 24.41 23.67 5.08
CA ILE A 209 25.51 24.51 4.58
C ILE A 209 24.85 25.78 4.08
#